data_AF-A0A955VB31-F1
#
_entry.id   AF-A0A955VB31-F1
#
_cell.length_a   1.000
_cell.length_b   1.000
_cell.length_c   1.000
_cell.angle_alpha   90.00
_cell.angle_beta   90.00
_cell.angle_gamma   90.00
#
_symmetry.space_group_name_H-M   'P 1'
#
loop_
_entity.id
_entity.type
_entity.pdbx_description
1 polymer ?
#
loop_
_entity_poly.entity_id
_entity_poly.type
_entity_poly.pdbx_seq_one_letter_code
_entity_poly.pdbx_strand_id
1 'polypeptide(L)'
;VFSDDGTTPAALYYELYDTTDESAPYSLVSVELYYDFGAETGAQNITFTGENYADCGYCLLIYADCAADGSSCDKTYLAQSGTLDITANGGMTGNFAGSLSDVTLTEVTVDDEDFTSTPVAGGKTWCLPSLSFDQTIEPGE
;
A
#
# COMPACT_ATOMS: atom_id res chain seq x y z
N VAL A 1 -15.44 -4.80 2.16
CA VAL A 1 -16.28 -6.03 2.22
C VAL A 1 -15.42 -7.23 1.91
N PHE A 2 -14.82 -7.82 2.94
CA PHE A 2 -13.99 -9.01 2.82
C PHE A 2 -14.87 -10.26 2.97
N SER A 3 -14.65 -11.30 2.16
CA SER A 3 -15.20 -12.64 2.38
C SER A 3 -14.06 -13.55 2.82
N ASP A 4 -14.14 -14.02 4.06
CA ASP A 4 -13.16 -14.85 4.77
C ASP A 4 -13.54 -16.34 4.63
N ASP A 5 -12.65 -17.16 4.07
CA ASP A 5 -12.81 -18.62 3.96
C ASP A 5 -11.87 -19.40 4.92
N GLY A 6 -11.17 -18.71 5.83
CA GLY A 6 -10.29 -19.33 6.82
C GLY A 6 -8.96 -19.85 6.27
N THR A 7 -8.61 -19.52 5.02
CA THR A 7 -7.23 -19.65 4.51
C THR A 7 -6.51 -18.31 4.66
N THR A 8 -5.18 -18.31 4.78
CA THR A 8 -4.41 -17.05 4.69
C THR A 8 -4.84 -16.32 3.42
N PRO A 9 -5.29 -15.05 3.49
CA PRO A 9 -5.84 -14.37 2.34
C PRO A 9 -4.71 -14.17 1.33
N ALA A 10 -5.01 -14.23 0.04
CA ALA A 10 -4.00 -13.97 -0.98
C ALA A 10 -3.42 -12.54 -0.86
N ALA A 11 -4.19 -11.60 -0.30
CA ALA A 11 -3.80 -10.20 -0.11
C ALA A 11 -4.35 -9.60 1.21
N LEU A 12 -3.61 -8.66 1.80
CA LEU A 12 -4.08 -7.73 2.84
C LEU A 12 -3.78 -6.28 2.44
N TYR A 13 -4.69 -5.36 2.72
CA TYR A 13 -4.55 -3.94 2.37
C TYR A 13 -4.63 -3.08 3.63
N TYR A 14 -3.66 -2.19 3.81
CA TYR A 14 -3.63 -1.23 4.91
C TYR A 14 -3.64 0.18 4.35
N GLU A 15 -4.75 0.90 4.55
CA GLU A 15 -4.93 2.25 4.05
C GLU A 15 -4.76 3.28 5.18
N LEU A 16 -3.95 4.31 4.93
CA LEU A 16 -3.72 5.44 5.82
C LEU A 16 -4.17 6.71 5.10
N TYR A 17 -5.03 7.48 5.78
CA TYR A 17 -5.55 8.74 5.28
C TYR A 17 -4.65 9.90 5.72
N ASP A 18 -4.30 10.79 4.79
CA ASP A 18 -3.49 11.98 5.09
C ASP A 18 -4.25 13.02 5.94
N THR A 19 -5.58 12.95 5.94
CA THR A 19 -6.44 13.94 6.64
C THR A 19 -7.60 13.27 7.36
N THR A 20 -7.97 13.79 8.52
CA THR A 20 -9.22 13.42 9.22
C THR A 20 -10.46 14.15 8.68
N ASP A 21 -10.30 14.95 7.63
CA ASP A 21 -11.34 15.78 7.01
C ASP A 21 -11.35 15.41 5.53
N GLU A 22 -12.19 14.44 5.14
CA GLU A 22 -12.28 13.86 3.79
C GLU A 22 -12.87 14.85 2.77
N SER A 23 -12.43 16.11 2.78
CA SER A 23 -12.73 17.05 1.72
C SER A 23 -11.88 16.69 0.51
N ALA A 24 -12.51 16.13 -0.51
CA ALA A 24 -11.82 15.81 -1.76
C ALA A 24 -11.22 17.07 -2.44
N PRO A 25 -10.16 16.89 -3.25
CA PRO A 25 -9.43 15.63 -3.46
C PRO A 25 -8.53 15.28 -2.26
N TYR A 26 -8.47 13.99 -1.89
CA TYR A 26 -7.55 13.49 -0.87
C TYR A 26 -6.58 12.46 -1.46
N SER A 27 -5.64 11.99 -0.64
CA SER A 27 -4.69 10.93 -1.01
C SER A 27 -4.62 9.87 0.09
N LEU A 28 -4.36 8.63 -0.32
CA LEU A 28 -4.27 7.44 0.51
C LEU A 28 -2.90 6.83 0.37
N VAL A 29 -2.25 6.51 1.48
CA VAL A 29 -1.09 5.61 1.48
C VAL A 29 -1.61 4.21 1.69
N SER A 30 -1.34 3.29 0.75
CA SER A 30 -1.75 1.89 0.83
C SER A 30 -0.53 0.99 0.93
N VAL A 31 -0.51 0.10 1.92
CA VAL A 31 0.45 -1.02 2.00
C VAL A 31 -0.32 -2.30 1.70
N GLU A 32 -0.02 -2.92 0.56
CA GLU A 32 -0.66 -4.14 0.10
C GLU A 32 0.32 -5.32 0.26
N LEU A 33 -0.12 -6.38 0.94
CA LEU A 33 0.68 -7.55 1.25
C LEU A 33 0.14 -8.74 0.49
N TYR A 34 0.88 -9.22 -0.49
CA TYR A 34 0.53 -10.40 -1.28
C TYR A 34 1.37 -11.61 -0.86
N TYR A 35 0.77 -12.51 -0.08
CA TYR A 35 1.48 -13.64 0.52
C TYR A 35 1.99 -14.65 -0.51
N ASP A 36 1.27 -14.83 -1.62
CA ASP A 36 1.69 -15.68 -2.74
C ASP A 36 2.93 -15.13 -3.48
N PHE A 37 3.23 -13.84 -3.28
CA PHE A 37 4.38 -13.13 -3.86
C PHE A 37 5.48 -12.83 -2.80
N GLY A 38 5.43 -13.52 -1.66
CA GLY A 38 6.50 -13.46 -0.65
C GLY A 38 6.27 -12.45 0.47
N ALA A 39 5.07 -11.91 0.63
CA ALA A 39 4.71 -11.25 1.89
C ALA A 39 4.72 -12.26 3.04
N GLU A 40 5.05 -11.80 4.25
CA GLU A 40 5.15 -12.63 5.43
C GLU A 40 4.49 -11.92 6.63
N THR A 41 3.97 -12.71 7.57
CA THR A 41 3.56 -12.22 8.88
C THR A 41 4.77 -11.97 9.79
N GLY A 42 4.57 -11.22 10.88
CA GLY A 42 5.62 -10.88 11.83
C GLY A 42 6.41 -9.63 11.46
N ALA A 43 7.49 -9.37 12.21
CA ALA A 43 8.35 -8.22 11.97
C ALA A 43 9.24 -8.43 10.75
N GLN A 44 9.35 -7.42 9.89
CA GLN A 44 10.01 -7.50 8.60
C GLN A 44 10.67 -6.16 8.28
N ASN A 45 11.80 -6.18 7.59
CA ASN A 45 12.45 -4.98 7.07
C ASN A 45 12.59 -5.11 5.56
N ILE A 46 11.80 -4.33 4.83
CA ILE A 46 11.69 -4.37 3.37
C ILE A 46 12.37 -3.14 2.80
N THR A 47 13.27 -3.33 1.85
CA THR A 47 13.86 -2.25 1.06
C THR A 47 13.23 -2.25 -0.32
N PHE A 48 12.60 -1.14 -0.70
CA PHE A 48 12.05 -0.99 -2.05
C PHE A 48 13.17 -0.77 -3.05
N THR A 49 13.12 -1.47 -4.18
CA THR A 49 14.18 -1.39 -5.22
C THR A 49 13.65 -1.17 -6.63
N GLY A 50 12.38 -0.75 -6.75
CA GLY A 50 11.70 -0.54 -8.03
C GLY A 50 10.91 -1.76 -8.45
N GLU A 51 10.09 -2.30 -7.54
CA GLU A 51 9.23 -3.44 -7.86
C GLU A 51 8.22 -3.10 -8.97
N ASN A 52 7.75 -4.13 -9.67
CA ASN A 52 6.56 -4.04 -10.47
C ASN A 52 5.34 -4.42 -9.61
N TYR A 53 4.18 -3.82 -9.88
CA TYR A 53 2.97 -4.17 -9.14
C TYR A 53 2.59 -5.66 -9.32
N ALA A 54 2.87 -6.24 -10.48
CA ALA A 54 2.51 -7.63 -10.80
C ALA A 54 3.25 -8.69 -9.95
N ASP A 55 4.37 -8.33 -9.31
CA ASP A 55 5.22 -9.28 -8.60
C ASP A 55 5.69 -8.83 -7.21
N CYS A 56 5.18 -7.72 -6.67
CA CYS A 56 5.52 -7.29 -5.31
C CYS A 56 4.77 -8.09 -4.24
N GLY A 57 5.53 -8.65 -3.28
CA GLY A 57 4.97 -9.16 -2.04
C GLY A 57 4.53 -8.03 -1.10
N TYR A 58 5.27 -6.92 -1.07
CA TYR A 58 4.94 -5.72 -0.30
C TYR A 58 4.84 -4.53 -1.26
N CYS A 59 3.63 -4.20 -1.68
CA CYS A 59 3.38 -3.11 -2.61
C CYS A 59 3.03 -1.85 -1.81
N LEU A 60 3.87 -0.83 -1.87
CA LEU A 60 3.58 0.47 -1.27
C LEU A 60 3.10 1.44 -2.34
N LEU A 61 1.86 1.88 -2.19
CA LEU A 61 1.18 2.72 -3.15
C LEU A 61 0.73 4.05 -2.51
N ILE A 62 0.61 5.07 -3.35
CA ILE A 62 -0.22 6.23 -3.06
C ILE A 62 -1.30 6.34 -4.13
N TYR A 63 -2.55 6.29 -3.70
CA TYR A 63 -3.67 6.67 -4.54
C TYR A 63 -3.96 8.16 -4.28
N ALA A 64 -3.91 8.98 -5.33
CA ALA A 64 -4.03 10.43 -5.21
C ALA A 64 -5.16 10.98 -6.05
N ASP A 65 -5.58 12.20 -5.68
CA ASP A 65 -6.72 12.89 -6.28
C ASP A 65 -8.01 12.05 -6.18
N CYS A 66 -8.24 11.46 -5.01
CA CYS A 66 -9.40 10.62 -4.73
C CYS A 66 -10.68 11.45 -4.57
N ALA A 67 -11.78 10.94 -5.15
CA ALA A 67 -13.12 11.53 -5.03
C ALA A 67 -13.65 11.43 -3.59
N ALA A 68 -14.54 12.35 -3.20
CA ALA A 68 -15.01 12.47 -1.80
C ALA A 68 -15.76 11.24 -1.28
N ASP A 69 -16.29 10.41 -2.18
CA ASP A 69 -16.98 9.17 -1.87
C ASP A 69 -16.06 7.93 -1.95
N GLY A 70 -14.75 8.13 -2.16
CA GLY A 70 -13.75 7.08 -2.30
C GLY A 70 -13.92 6.20 -3.54
N SER A 71 -14.81 6.57 -4.48
CA SER A 71 -15.16 5.71 -5.62
C SER A 71 -14.07 5.61 -6.68
N SER A 72 -13.17 6.59 -6.74
CA SER A 72 -12.07 6.63 -7.70
C SER A 72 -10.94 7.53 -7.24
N CYS A 73 -9.72 7.21 -7.65
CA CYS A 73 -8.56 8.09 -7.57
C CYS A 73 -7.96 8.23 -8.97
N ASP A 74 -7.57 9.45 -9.35
CA ASP A 74 -7.09 9.73 -10.72
C ASP A 74 -5.65 9.25 -10.93
N LYS A 75 -4.88 9.05 -9.87
CA LYS A 75 -3.45 8.71 -9.95
C LYS A 75 -3.06 7.61 -8.98
N THR A 76 -2.12 6.79 -9.44
CA THR A 76 -1.46 5.76 -8.64
C THR A 76 0.04 5.99 -8.69
N TYR A 77 0.69 5.98 -7.53
CA TYR A 77 2.13 6.02 -7.40
C TYR A 77 2.61 4.75 -6.73
N LEU A 78 3.67 4.13 -7.26
CA LEU A 78 4.27 2.91 -6.71
C LEU A 78 5.68 3.21 -6.19
N ALA A 79 6.01 2.68 -5.02
CA ALA A 79 7.33 2.83 -4.42
C ALA A 79 8.44 2.32 -5.33
N GLN A 80 9.53 3.08 -5.41
CA GLN A 80 10.72 2.77 -6.21
C GLN A 80 11.98 2.68 -5.34
N SER A 81 11.98 3.34 -4.19
CA SER A 81 13.05 3.26 -3.21
C SER A 81 12.54 3.59 -1.82
N GLY A 82 13.35 3.29 -0.80
CA GLY A 82 13.05 3.56 0.60
C GLY A 82 12.91 2.27 1.39
N THR A 83 12.46 2.39 2.64
CA THR A 83 12.33 1.24 3.53
C THR A 83 10.95 1.20 4.17
N LEU A 84 10.40 0.00 4.29
CA LEU A 84 9.26 -0.33 5.14
C LEU A 84 9.75 -1.23 6.28
N ASP A 85 9.71 -0.71 7.50
CA ASP A 85 10.05 -1.44 8.72
C ASP A 85 8.76 -1.83 9.46
N ILE A 86 8.36 -3.09 9.32
CA ILE A 86 7.21 -3.67 9.98
C ILE A 86 7.67 -4.19 11.34
N THR A 87 7.09 -3.65 12.40
CA THR A 87 7.35 -4.07 13.79
C THR A 87 6.32 -5.09 14.28
N ALA A 88 5.12 -5.08 13.71
CA ALA A 88 4.09 -6.08 13.92
C ALA A 88 3.29 -6.29 12.63
N ASN A 89 3.10 -7.54 12.24
CA ASN A 89 2.11 -7.96 11.24
C ASN A 89 1.43 -9.23 11.76
N GLY A 90 0.29 -9.04 12.42
CA GLY A 90 -0.51 -10.13 12.97
C GLY A 90 -1.42 -10.82 11.94
N GLY A 91 -1.31 -10.49 10.66
CA GLY A 91 -2.21 -10.98 9.62
C GLY A 91 -3.63 -10.46 9.79
N MET A 92 -4.63 -11.25 9.39
CA MET A 92 -6.04 -10.85 9.31
C MET A 92 -6.69 -10.40 10.63
N THR A 93 -6.15 -10.79 11.78
CA THR A 93 -6.81 -10.57 13.08
C THR A 93 -5.85 -10.01 14.11
N GLY A 94 -4.86 -9.23 13.67
CA GLY A 94 -3.82 -8.74 14.56
C GLY A 94 -3.35 -7.34 14.23
N ASN A 95 -2.35 -6.90 14.99
CA ASN A 95 -1.80 -5.56 14.84
C ASN A 95 -0.91 -5.47 13.60
N PHE A 96 -1.03 -4.38 12.88
CA PHE A 96 -0.13 -3.96 11.82
C PHE A 96 0.50 -2.62 12.19
N ALA A 97 1.79 -2.65 12.49
CA ALA A 97 2.51 -1.50 12.97
C ALA A 97 3.91 -1.43 12.37
N GLY A 98 4.39 -0.22 12.12
CA GLY A 98 5.67 -0.03 11.47
C GLY A 98 5.93 1.41 11.06
N SER A 99 6.93 1.56 10.19
CA SER A 99 7.28 2.85 9.62
C SER A 99 7.81 2.76 8.20
N LEU A 100 7.54 3.81 7.43
CA LEU A 100 8.15 4.10 6.15
C LEU A 100 9.25 5.13 6.35
N SER A 101 10.37 4.99 5.63
CA SER A 101 11.49 5.93 5.69
C SER A 101 12.10 6.14 4.31
N ASP A 102 12.33 7.41 3.97
CA ASP A 102 12.97 7.88 2.74
C ASP A 102 12.37 7.26 1.46
N VAL A 103 11.04 7.12 1.45
CA VAL A 103 10.34 6.49 0.34
C VAL A 103 10.20 7.48 -0.82
N THR A 104 10.51 7.00 -2.02
CA THR A 104 10.24 7.70 -3.28
C THR A 104 9.33 6.83 -4.13
N LEU A 105 8.18 7.37 -4.53
CA LEU A 105 7.20 6.72 -5.39
C LEU A 105 7.13 7.43 -6.75
N THR A 106 6.85 6.68 -7.82
CA THR A 106 6.65 7.23 -9.17
C THR A 106 5.24 6.93 -9.65
N GLU A 107 4.64 7.87 -10.38
CA GLU A 107 3.33 7.70 -11.01
C GLU A 107 3.37 6.56 -12.04
N VAL A 108 2.44 5.61 -11.91
CA VAL A 108 2.33 4.43 -12.77
C VAL A 108 0.90 4.23 -13.25
N THR A 109 0.74 3.60 -14.41
CA THR A 109 -0.48 2.89 -14.79
C THR A 109 -0.34 1.42 -14.42
N VAL A 110 -1.40 0.78 -13.93
CA VAL A 110 -1.45 -0.67 -13.69
C VAL A 110 -2.41 -1.26 -14.72
N ASP A 111 -1.93 -2.25 -15.48
CA ASP A 111 -2.76 -3.01 -16.42
C ASP A 111 -3.75 -3.91 -15.66
N ASP A 112 -5.01 -3.96 -16.07
CA ASP A 112 -6.07 -4.70 -15.37
C ASP A 112 -6.11 -6.19 -15.71
N GLU A 113 -5.40 -6.63 -16.76
CA GLU A 113 -5.32 -8.04 -17.16
C GLU A 113 -4.15 -8.75 -16.48
N ASP A 114 -2.98 -8.11 -16.44
CA ASP A 114 -1.74 -8.73 -15.95
C ASP A 114 -1.08 -8.02 -14.75
N PHE A 115 -1.67 -6.92 -14.27
CA PHE A 115 -1.18 -6.13 -13.14
C PHE A 115 0.18 -5.48 -13.37
N THR A 116 0.70 -5.47 -14.61
CA THR A 116 1.98 -4.84 -14.90
C THR A 116 1.89 -3.34 -14.67
N SER A 117 2.70 -2.83 -13.74
CA SER A 117 2.83 -1.39 -13.57
C SER A 117 3.80 -0.80 -14.59
N THR A 118 3.42 0.29 -15.25
CA THR A 118 4.27 1.04 -16.19
C THR A 118 4.38 2.50 -15.75
N PRO A 119 5.59 3.09 -15.64
CA PRO A 119 5.75 4.51 -15.34
C PRO A 119 5.02 5.40 -16.36
N VAL A 120 4.27 6.38 -15.87
CA VAL A 120 3.63 7.39 -16.72
C VAL A 120 4.71 8.28 -17.33
N ALA A 121 4.70 8.44 -18.66
CA ALA A 121 5.65 9.29 -19.36
C ALA A 121 5.48 10.76 -18.93
N GLY A 122 6.51 11.32 -18.28
CA GLY A 122 6.44 12.66 -17.68
C GLY A 122 5.60 12.72 -16.40
N GLY A 123 5.28 11.57 -15.82
CA GLY A 123 4.60 11.43 -14.53
C GLY A 123 5.43 11.99 -13.38
N LYS A 124 4.76 12.20 -12.25
CA LYS A 124 5.38 12.83 -11.07
C LYS A 124 6.02 11.81 -10.15
N THR A 125 6.87 12.33 -9.27
CA THR A 125 7.45 11.62 -8.14
C THR A 125 6.82 12.13 -6.85
N TRP A 126 6.52 11.22 -5.94
CA TRP A 126 6.08 11.53 -4.59
C TRP A 126 7.16 11.12 -3.59
N CYS A 127 7.66 12.07 -2.80
CA CYS A 127 8.63 11.77 -1.74
C CYS A 127 7.91 11.74 -0.39
N LEU A 128 8.04 10.63 0.33
CA LEU A 128 7.52 10.44 1.68
C LEU A 128 8.71 10.24 2.63
N PRO A 129 9.16 11.32 3.33
CA PRO A 129 10.35 11.26 4.17
C PRO A 129 10.22 10.25 5.32
N SER A 130 9.07 10.28 6.00
CA SER A 130 8.73 9.29 7.01
C SER A 130 7.22 9.24 7.25
N LEU A 131 6.74 8.05 7.63
CA LEU A 131 5.38 7.83 8.10
C LEU A 131 5.39 6.67 9.08
N SER A 132 4.80 6.84 10.26
CA SER A 132 4.62 5.76 11.23
C SER A 132 3.14 5.40 11.32
N PHE A 133 2.86 4.11 11.51
CA PHE A 133 1.51 3.58 11.61
C PHE A 133 1.43 2.49 12.66
N ASP A 134 0.26 2.38 13.30
CA ASP A 134 -0.08 1.36 14.28
C ASP A 134 -1.60 1.17 14.24
N GLN A 135 -2.04 0.06 13.63
CA GLN A 135 -3.44 -0.24 13.36
C GLN A 135 -3.75 -1.66 13.78
N THR A 136 -4.75 -1.83 14.63
CA THR A 136 -5.26 -3.16 14.99
C THR A 136 -6.39 -3.53 14.04
N ILE A 137 -6.26 -4.66 13.34
CA ILE A 137 -7.37 -5.21 12.56
C ILE A 137 -8.32 -5.92 13.51
N GLU A 138 -9.51 -5.35 13.68
CA GLU A 138 -10.62 -6.02 14.36
C GLU A 138 -11.35 -6.94 13.36
N PRO A 139 -11.62 -8.20 13.71
CA PRO A 139 -12.35 -9.11 12.82
C PRO A 139 -13.79 -8.62 12.62
N GLY A 140 -14.13 -8.15 11.41
CA GLY A 140 -15.51 -7.91 11.00
C GLY A 140 -15.86 -6.55 10.38
N GLU A 141 -14.90 -5.71 10.03
CA GLU A 141 -15.11 -4.53 9.16
C GLU A 141 -14.58 -4.72 7.73
#